data_AF-A0A8J4TZ00-F1
#
_entry.id   AF-A0A8J4TZ00-F1
#
_cell.length_a   1.000
_cell.length_b   1.000
_cell.length_c   1.000
_cell.angle_alpha   90.00
_cell.angle_beta   90.00
_cell.angle_gamma   90.00
#
_symmetry.space_group_name_H-M   'P 1'
#
loop_
_entity.id
_entity.type
_entity.pdbx_description
1 polymer ?
#
loop_
_entity_poly.entity_id
_entity_poly.type
_entity_poly.pdbx_seq_one_letter_code
_entity_poly.pdbx_strand_id
1 'polypeptide(L)' 'DENQNEVTLILRDMNVTEKDLKSEISAQQMYSIHTVGLYIIISVNSLGLNVIWDKQTRVKIELQTRWI' A
#
# COMPACT_ATOMS: atom_id res chain seq x y z
N ASP A 1 24.56 2.13 -4.66
CA ASP A 1 23.67 2.78 -3.67
C ASP A 1 22.22 2.37 -3.91
N GLU A 2 21.82 1.21 -3.37
CA GLU A 2 20.59 0.48 -3.73
C GLU A 2 19.31 0.87 -2.96
N ASN A 3 19.36 1.87 -2.06
CA ASN A 3 18.28 2.11 -1.08
C ASN A 3 17.35 3.32 -1.37
N GLN A 4 17.12 3.70 -2.63
CA GLN A 4 16.28 4.87 -2.93
C GLN A 4 14.79 4.60 -3.22
N ASN A 5 14.36 3.33 -3.35
CA ASN A 5 12.99 3.00 -3.79
C ASN A 5 12.21 2.08 -2.84
N GLU A 6 12.51 2.09 -1.55
CA GLU A 6 11.74 1.33 -0.56
C GLU A 6 10.73 2.24 0.13
N VAL A 7 9.46 1.84 0.15
CA VAL A 7 8.42 2.48 0.96
C VAL A 7 7.86 1.45 1.93
N THR A 8 7.82 1.80 3.21
CA THR A 8 7.17 1.01 4.24
C THR A 8 5.86 1.66 4.65
N LEU A 9 4.75 0.94 4.48
CA LEU A 9 3.43 1.32 4.98
C LEU A 9 3.13 0.58 6.28
N ILE A 10 2.72 1.32 7.31
CA ILE A 10 2.34 0.79 8.61
C ILE A 10 0.83 0.94 8.77
N LEU A 11 0.14 -0.20 8.93
CA LEU A 11 -1.29 -0.27 9.21
C LEU A 11 -1.46 -0.33 10.74
N ARG A 12 -2.01 0.73 11.33
CA ARG A 12 -2.22 0.82 12.78
C ARG A 12 -3.37 1.75 13.12
N ASP A 13 -4.05 1.51 14.24
CA ASP A 13 -5.05 2.44 14.78
C ASP A 13 -6.11 2.85 13.73
N MET A 14 -6.56 1.88 12.92
CA MET A 14 -7.49 2.06 11.78
C MET A 14 -7.01 3.01 10.67
N ASN A 15 -5.71 3.30 10.61
CA ASN A 15 -5.08 4.23 9.69
C ASN A 15 -3.85 3.61 9.00
N VAL A 16 -3.36 4.27 7.94
CA VAL A 16 -2.11 3.93 7.26
C VAL A 16 -1.14 5.10 7.41
N THR A 17 0.07 4.81 7.88
CA THR A 17 1.15 5.79 7.97
C THR A 17 2.36 5.31 7.20
N GLU A 18 3.04 6.22 6.54
CA GLU A 18 4.29 5.96 5.83
C GLU A 18 5.48 6.10 6.78
N LYS A 19 6.44 5.18 6.67
CA LYS A 19 7.71 5.28 7.38
C LYS A 19 8.81 5.71 6.41
N ASP A 20 9.60 6.70 6.80
CA ASP A 20 10.82 7.17 6.13
C ASP A 20 10.64 7.72 4.71
N LEU A 21 9.86 8.80 4.57
CA LEU A 21 9.74 9.50 3.28
C LEU A 21 10.86 10.53 3.08
N LYS A 22 11.73 10.28 2.10
CA LYS A 22 12.65 11.31 1.59
C LYS A 22 11.97 12.28 0.58
N SER A 23 10.77 11.96 0.09
CA SER A 23 9.97 12.82 -0.79
C SER A 23 8.52 12.33 -0.91
N GLU A 24 7.54 13.16 -0.55
CA GLU A 24 6.09 12.87 -0.70
C GLU A 24 5.66 12.64 -2.15
N ILE A 25 6.41 13.19 -3.10
CA ILE A 25 6.07 13.18 -4.52
C ILE A 25 6.36 11.80 -5.14
N SER A 26 7.33 11.03 -4.64
CA SER A 26 7.65 9.70 -5.20
C SER A 26 6.72 8.59 -4.67
N ALA A 27 6.22 8.70 -3.45
CA ALA A 27 5.32 7.70 -2.85
C ALA A 27 3.97 7.60 -3.55
N GLN A 28 3.37 8.73 -3.89
CA GLN A 28 2.08 8.81 -4.59
C GLN A 28 2.13 8.16 -5.99
N GLN A 29 3.33 8.01 -6.55
CA GLN A 29 3.55 7.35 -7.84
C GLN A 29 3.73 5.82 -7.71
N MET A 30 4.07 5.32 -6.52
CA MET A 30 4.33 3.90 -6.28
C MET A 30 3.08 3.12 -5.84
N TYR A 31 2.18 3.76 -5.09
CA TYR A 31 0.96 3.13 -4.61
C TYR A 31 -0.17 4.15 -4.43
N SER A 32 -1.40 3.67 -4.34
CA SER A 32 -2.57 4.48 -4.00
C SER A 32 -3.30 3.91 -2.79
N ILE A 33 -3.84 4.78 -1.94
CA ILE A 33 -4.64 4.40 -0.78
C ILE A 33 -6.06 4.92 -0.96
N HIS A 34 -7.04 4.02 -0.87
CA HIS A 34 -8.46 4.35 -0.90
C HIS A 34 -9.16 3.79 0.33
N THR A 35 -9.97 4.62 0.99
CA THR A 35 -10.89 4.16 2.02
C THR A 35 -12.26 3.90 1.40
N VAL A 36 -12.73 2.65 1.44
CA VAL A 36 -14.02 2.23 0.90
C VAL A 36 -14.86 1.65 2.05
N GLY A 37 -15.73 2.48 2.62
CA GLY A 37 -16.50 2.13 3.81
C GLY A 37 -15.61 1.69 4.97
N LEU A 38 -15.77 0.43 5.38
CA LEU A 38 -14.99 -0.16 6.49
C LEU A 38 -13.59 -0.63 6.08
N TYR A 39 -13.25 -0.62 4.79
CA TYR A 39 -11.98 -1.14 4.29
C TYR A 39 -11.01 -0.04 3.88
N ILE A 40 -9.73 -0.32 4.01
CA ILE A 40 -8.64 0.41 3.34
C ILE A 40 -8.10 -0.49 2.23
N ILE A 41 -7.97 0.06 1.02
CA ILE A 41 -7.42 -0.60 -0.15
C ILE A 41 -6.12 0.13 -0.51
N ILE A 42 -5.02 -0.62 -0.54
CA ILE A 42 -3.70 -0.15 -0.97
C ILE A 42 -3.39 -0.86 -2.28
N SER A 43 -3.16 -0.12 -3.35
CA SER A 43 -2.89 -0.68 -4.67
C SER A 43 -1.52 -0.28 -5.18
N VAL A 44 -0.73 -1.27 -5.59
CA VAL A 44 0.56 -1.13 -6.26
C VAL A 44 0.38 -1.59 -7.70
N ASN A 45 -0.13 -0.69 -8.54
CA ASN A 45 -0.53 -1.01 -9.92
C ASN A 45 0.64 -1.51 -10.79
N SER A 46 1.85 -1.02 -10.54
CA SER A 46 3.07 -1.46 -11.22
C SER A 46 3.38 -2.94 -11.00
N LEU A 47 2.98 -3.49 -9.84
CA LEU A 47 3.18 -4.90 -9.48
C LEU A 47 1.89 -5.74 -9.61
N GLY A 48 0.75 -5.09 -9.87
CA GLY A 48 -0.55 -5.75 -9.87
C GLY A 48 -0.95 -6.26 -8.48
N LEU A 49 -0.54 -5.58 -7.41
CA LEU A 49 -0.79 -6.01 -6.03
C LEU A 49 -1.82 -5.11 -5.36
N ASN A 50 -2.82 -5.71 -4.71
CA ASN A 50 -3.73 -5.03 -3.82
C ASN A 50 -3.65 -5.61 -2.41
N VAL A 51 -3.68 -4.74 -1.41
CA VAL A 51 -3.88 -5.09 0.00
C VAL A 51 -5.20 -4.48 0.44
N ILE A 52 -6.09 -5.29 0.98
CA ILE A 52 -7.40 -4.87 1.50
C ILE A 52 -7.42 -5.18 2.99
N TRP A 53 -7.60 -4.18 3.82
CA TRP A 53 -7.62 -4.31 5.27
C TRP A 53 -8.93 -3.83 5.87
N ASP A 54 -9.52 -4.59 6.79
CA ASP A 54 -10.77 -4.24 7.48
C ASP A 54 -10.61 -3.27 8.66
N LYS A 55 -9.45 -2.60 8.74
CA LYS A 55 -9.06 -1.68 9.84
C LYS A 55 -8.88 -2.36 11.20
N GLN A 56 -9.02 -3.68 11.28
CA GLN A 56 -8.89 -4.44 12.52
C GLN A 56 -7.85 -5.54 12.37
N THR A 57 -8.24 -6.72 11.90
CA THR A 57 -7.38 -7.92 11.91
C THR A 57 -7.31 -8.63 10.58
N ARG A 58 -8.25 -8.39 9.66
CA ARG A 58 -8.31 -9.12 8.39
C ARG A 58 -7.62 -8.34 7.30
N VAL A 59 -6.55 -8.93 6.80
CA VAL A 59 -5.83 -8.48 5.61
C VAL A 59 -6.04 -9.51 4.50
N LYS A 60 -6.50 -9.04 3.34
CA LYS A 60 -6.56 -9.80 2.09
C LYS A 60 -5.54 -9.24 1.13
N ILE A 61 -4.76 -10.12 0.52
CA ILE A 61 -3.82 -9.76 -0.55
C ILE A 61 -4.36 -10.33 -1.85
N GLU A 62 -4.46 -9.50 -2.88
CA GLU A 62 -4.82 -9.91 -4.23
C GLU A 62 -3.65 -9.62 -5.17
N LEU A 63 -3.28 -10.63 -5.95
CA LEU A 63 -2.27 -10.54 -6.99
C LEU A 63 -2.98 -10.65 -8.34
N GLN A 64 -2.85 -9.64 -9.18
CA GLN A 64 -3.37 -9.65 -10.54
C GLN A 64 -2.54 -10.61 -11.39
N THR A 65 -3.20 -11.32 -12.30
CA THR A 65 -2.63 -12.37 -13.15
C THR A 65 -1.66 -11.88 -14.25
N ARG A 66 -0.95 -10.76 -14.05
CA ARG A 66 0.16 -10.35 -14.94
C ARG A 66 1.43 -11.24 -14.83
N TRP A 67 1.30 -12.42 -14.23
CA TRP A 67 2.39 -13.34 -13.91
C TRP A 67 2.09 -14.77 -14.42
N ILE A 68 1.51 -14.89 -15.62
CA ILE A 68 1.53 -16.13 -16.42
C ILE A 68 2.18 -15.81 -17.77
#